data_AF-A0A3N5GGI4-F1
#
_entry.id   AF-A0A3N5GGI4-F1
#
_cell.length_a   1.000
_cell.length_b   1.000
_cell.length_c   1.000
_cell.angle_alpha   90.00
_cell.angle_beta   90.00
_cell.angle_gamma   90.00
#
_symmetry.space_group_name_H-M   'P 1'
#
loop_
_entity.id
_entity.type
_entity.pdbx_description
1 polymer ?
#
loop_
_entity_poly.entity_id
_entity_poly.type
_entity_poly.pdbx_seq_one_letter_code
_entity_poly.pdbx_strand_id
1 'polypeptide(L)'
;MRPRVARVALIAGILHAASFAPIGAWWLQIAAMAVPVALLLRAAATGETRVTRAAVPGLAFGLGWFVTGVSWLYVSMHRYGGMPAPIAALAVLRFAAYLALFAAAVTTLTQRAAAASMRGRGALSWGAVVCVGRLFAGSWGLAEIARGYLFTGFPWLAIGYAHVDGPLAAFAPLVGAYGVSALAALSAFGVGCALATMRRAASYDMPGDSRETPEGGVGAT
;
A
#
# COMPACT_ATOMS: atom_id res chain seq x y z
N MET A 1 -4.43 -3.66 17.80
CA MET A 1 -3.95 -3.67 16.39
C MET A 1 -3.76 -5.12 15.98
N ARG A 2 -4.13 -5.56 14.76
CA ARG A 2 -3.73 -6.91 14.31
C ARG A 2 -2.26 -6.81 13.86
N PRO A 3 -1.26 -7.27 14.64
CA PRO A 3 0.17 -7.14 14.30
C PRO A 3 0.53 -7.79 12.95
N ARG A 4 -0.34 -8.65 12.43
CA ARG A 4 -0.26 -9.23 11.09
C ARG A 4 -0.34 -8.17 9.98
N VAL A 5 -1.21 -7.16 10.10
CA VAL A 5 -1.41 -6.13 9.06
C VAL A 5 -0.15 -5.29 8.89
N ALA A 6 0.41 -4.81 10.00
CA ALA A 6 1.65 -4.04 10.00
C ALA A 6 2.82 -4.85 9.42
N ARG A 7 2.98 -6.11 9.84
CA ARG A 7 4.05 -6.97 9.31
C ARG A 7 3.95 -7.22 7.81
N VAL A 8 2.75 -7.53 7.31
CA VAL A 8 2.54 -7.76 5.86
C VAL A 8 2.83 -6.49 5.06
N ALA A 9 2.36 -5.33 5.53
CA ALA A 9 2.63 -4.06 4.89
C ALA A 9 4.11 -3.68 4.93
N LEU A 10 4.80 -3.94 6.04
CA LEU A 10 6.25 -3.71 6.19
C LEU A 10 7.05 -4.54 5.19
N ILE A 11 6.76 -5.84 5.10
CA ILE A 11 7.41 -6.74 4.14
C ILE A 11 7.15 -6.28 2.71
N ALA A 12 5.92 -5.89 2.38
CA ALA A 12 5.62 -5.31 1.08
C ALA A 12 6.45 -4.04 0.81
N GLY A 13 6.63 -3.16 1.81
CA GLY A 13 7.52 -2.00 1.69
C GLY A 13 8.97 -2.36 1.42
N ILE A 14 9.52 -3.36 2.12
CA ILE A 14 10.89 -3.86 1.89
C ILE A 14 11.03 -4.38 0.46
N LEU A 15 10.08 -5.20 -0.01
CA LEU A 15 10.05 -5.71 -1.38
C LEU A 15 9.90 -4.58 -2.40
N HIS A 16 9.12 -3.54 -2.08
CA HIS A 16 8.95 -2.38 -2.94
C HIS A 16 10.29 -1.64 -3.18
N ALA A 17 11.20 -1.61 -2.21
CA ALA A 17 12.52 -1.00 -2.41
C ALA A 17 13.32 -1.67 -3.53
N ALA A 18 13.09 -2.96 -3.80
CA ALA A 18 13.73 -3.70 -4.90
C ALA A 18 13.16 -3.34 -6.29
N SER A 19 12.13 -2.49 -6.39
CA SER A 19 11.74 -1.94 -7.70
C SER A 19 12.69 -0.85 -8.20
N PHE A 20 13.59 -0.36 -7.32
CA PHE A 20 14.61 0.61 -7.65
C PHE A 20 15.96 -0.07 -7.87
N ALA A 21 16.95 0.69 -8.33
CA ALA A 21 18.32 0.21 -8.48
C ALA A 21 18.85 -0.38 -7.15
N PRO A 22 19.65 -1.47 -7.20
CA PRO A 22 20.23 -2.09 -8.39
C PRO A 22 19.33 -3.13 -9.08
N ILE A 23 18.19 -3.50 -8.50
CA ILE A 23 17.35 -4.60 -9.01
C ILE A 23 16.43 -4.13 -10.15
N GLY A 24 15.80 -2.96 -10.01
CA GLY A 24 15.01 -2.35 -11.10
C GLY A 24 13.76 -3.13 -11.51
N ALA A 25 13.20 -3.97 -10.63
CA ALA A 25 12.02 -4.77 -10.93
C ALA A 25 10.74 -3.91 -10.96
N TRP A 26 10.44 -3.25 -12.09
CA TRP A 26 9.30 -2.32 -12.22
C TRP A 26 7.96 -2.91 -11.79
N TRP A 27 7.70 -4.18 -12.08
CA TRP A 27 6.43 -4.85 -11.74
C TRP A 27 6.28 -5.05 -10.23
N LEU A 28 7.40 -5.13 -9.50
CA LEU A 28 7.41 -5.30 -8.05
C LEU A 28 6.91 -4.03 -7.35
N GLN A 29 7.10 -2.84 -7.96
CA GLN A 29 6.52 -1.58 -7.50
C GLN A 29 4.99 -1.74 -7.37
N ILE A 30 4.34 -2.18 -8.45
CA ILE A 30 2.89 -2.36 -8.54
C ILE A 30 2.44 -3.46 -7.59
N ALA A 31 3.07 -4.63 -7.65
CA ALA A 31 2.68 -5.79 -6.85
C ALA A 31 2.79 -5.52 -5.35
N ALA A 32 3.88 -4.90 -4.90
CA ALA A 32 4.10 -4.58 -3.50
C ALA A 32 3.12 -3.49 -3.00
N MET A 33 2.87 -2.44 -3.80
CA MET A 33 1.97 -1.36 -3.44
C MET A 33 0.48 -1.77 -3.49
N ALA A 34 0.13 -2.81 -4.24
CA ALA A 34 -1.20 -3.40 -4.23
C ALA A 34 -1.55 -4.07 -2.89
N VAL A 35 -0.55 -4.53 -2.12
CA VAL A 35 -0.75 -5.17 -0.81
C VAL A 35 -1.40 -4.23 0.22
N PRO A 36 -0.85 -3.03 0.53
CA PRO A 36 -1.51 -2.11 1.44
C PRO A 36 -2.89 -1.69 0.92
N VAL A 37 -3.08 -1.51 -0.39
CA VAL A 37 -4.42 -1.23 -0.96
C VAL A 37 -5.41 -2.34 -0.60
N ALA A 38 -5.05 -3.60 -0.85
CA ALA A 38 -5.92 -4.74 -0.53
C ALA A 38 -6.25 -4.82 0.98
N LEU A 39 -5.28 -4.51 1.85
CA LEU A 39 -5.49 -4.45 3.30
C LEU A 39 -6.47 -3.34 3.70
N LEU A 40 -6.36 -2.16 3.08
CA LEU A 40 -7.25 -1.01 3.34
C LEU A 40 -8.68 -1.29 2.87
N LEU A 41 -8.85 -1.85 1.67
CA LEU A 41 -10.17 -2.19 1.13
C LEU A 41 -10.87 -3.27 1.95
N ARG A 42 -10.12 -4.27 2.44
CA ARG A 42 -10.65 -5.28 3.36
C ARG A 42 -11.06 -4.68 4.71
N ALA A 43 -10.29 -3.74 5.25
CA ALA A 43 -10.66 -3.04 6.48
C ALA A 43 -11.91 -2.16 6.28
N ALA A 44 -11.98 -1.41 5.18
CA ALA A 44 -13.14 -0.60 4.84
C ALA A 44 -14.43 -1.45 4.75
N ALA A 45 -14.33 -2.65 4.18
CA ALA A 45 -15.47 -3.57 4.08
C ALA A 45 -15.97 -4.13 5.42
N THR A 46 -15.13 -4.19 6.44
CA THR A 46 -15.55 -4.56 7.81
C THR A 46 -16.11 -3.36 8.59
N GLY A 47 -16.35 -2.22 7.93
CA GLY A 47 -16.82 -1.00 8.57
C GLY A 47 -15.77 -0.27 9.41
N GLU A 48 -14.48 -0.58 9.23
CA GLU A 48 -13.42 0.10 9.98
C GLU A 48 -13.29 1.55 9.50
N THR A 49 -13.46 2.50 10.42
CA THR A 49 -13.39 3.94 10.13
C THR A 49 -12.31 4.66 10.94
N ARG A 50 -11.61 3.96 11.86
CA ARG A 50 -10.64 4.60 12.74
C ARG A 50 -9.39 5.00 11.97
N VAL A 51 -9.12 6.30 11.94
CA VAL A 51 -7.95 6.92 11.30
C VAL A 51 -6.64 6.25 11.73
N THR A 52 -6.46 5.99 13.03
CA THR A 52 -5.25 5.36 13.55
C THR A 52 -5.01 3.97 12.98
N ARG A 53 -6.07 3.24 12.59
CA ARG A 53 -5.97 1.89 12.00
C ARG A 53 -5.74 1.97 10.49
N ALA A 54 -6.32 2.96 9.82
CA ALA A 54 -6.12 3.25 8.41
C ALA A 54 -4.68 3.70 8.08
N ALA A 55 -4.02 4.40 9.01
CA ALA A 55 -2.64 4.84 8.84
C ALA A 55 -1.60 3.70 8.96
N VAL A 56 -1.92 2.60 9.65
CA VAL A 56 -0.93 1.53 9.95
C VAL A 56 -0.37 0.87 8.68
N PRO A 57 -1.19 0.44 7.70
CA PRO A 57 -0.65 -0.15 6.48
C PRO A 57 0.27 0.81 5.72
N GLY A 58 -0.09 2.10 5.63
CA GLY A 58 0.75 3.11 4.96
C GLY A 58 2.05 3.41 5.70
N LEU A 59 1.99 3.56 7.04
CA LEU A 59 3.19 3.77 7.85
C LEU A 59 4.13 2.58 7.78
N ALA A 60 3.62 1.36 7.92
CA ALA A 60 4.45 0.16 7.88
C ALA A 60 5.04 -0.06 6.48
N PHE A 61 4.24 0.10 5.43
CA PHE A 61 4.72 0.04 4.04
C PHE A 61 5.79 1.11 3.77
N GLY A 62 5.52 2.37 4.13
CA GLY A 62 6.46 3.46 3.96
C GLY A 62 7.76 3.25 4.74
N LEU A 63 7.67 2.75 5.99
CA LEU A 63 8.85 2.43 6.78
C LEU A 63 9.71 1.36 6.11
N GLY A 64 9.11 0.26 5.65
CA GLY A 64 9.85 -0.80 4.98
C GLY A 64 10.54 -0.31 3.70
N TRP A 65 9.82 0.50 2.93
CA TRP A 65 10.32 1.10 1.69
C TRP A 65 11.47 2.07 1.94
N PHE A 66 11.27 3.07 2.81
CA PHE A 66 12.26 4.12 3.03
C PHE A 66 13.45 3.65 3.87
N VAL A 67 13.25 2.85 4.93
CA VAL A 67 14.38 2.32 5.70
C VAL A 67 15.32 1.52 4.80
N THR A 68 14.77 0.70 3.91
CA THR A 68 15.57 -0.10 2.97
C THR A 68 16.22 0.81 1.93
N GLY A 69 15.43 1.65 1.25
CA GLY A 69 15.89 2.42 0.10
C GLY A 69 16.79 3.63 0.44
N VAL A 70 16.73 4.15 1.67
CA VAL A 70 17.60 5.25 2.14
C VAL A 70 18.64 4.80 3.16
N SER A 71 18.80 3.48 3.35
CA SER A 71 19.79 2.90 4.29
C SER A 71 21.22 3.40 4.06
N TRP A 72 21.56 3.73 2.81
CA TRP A 72 22.86 4.30 2.44
C TRP A 72 23.20 5.61 3.17
N LEU A 73 22.18 6.38 3.63
CA LEU A 73 22.40 7.60 4.44
C LEU A 73 23.12 7.31 5.75
N TYR A 74 23.00 6.08 6.28
CA TYR A 74 23.74 5.67 7.46
C TYR A 74 25.25 5.83 7.25
N VAL A 75 25.77 5.42 6.08
CA VAL A 75 27.19 5.53 5.76
C VAL A 75 27.60 7.00 5.70
N SER A 76 26.79 7.85 5.07
CA SER A 76 27.02 9.31 5.04
C SER A 76 27.14 9.91 6.44
N MET A 77 26.20 9.60 7.33
CA MET A 77 26.16 10.17 8.67
C MET A 77 27.24 9.60 9.61
N HIS A 78 27.44 8.29 9.58
CA HIS A 78 28.37 7.62 10.48
C HIS A 78 29.83 7.80 10.04
N ARG A 79 30.12 7.50 8.76
CA ARG A 79 31.50 7.49 8.26
C ARG A 79 32.02 8.89 7.97
N TYR A 80 31.22 9.71 7.27
CA TYR A 80 31.65 11.04 6.83
C TYR A 80 31.21 12.13 7.81
N GLY A 81 30.06 11.96 8.47
CA GLY A 81 29.58 12.88 9.50
C GLY A 81 30.15 12.64 10.90
N GLY A 82 30.90 11.56 11.13
CA GLY A 82 31.49 11.23 12.43
C GLY A 82 30.48 10.92 13.54
N MET A 83 29.20 10.70 13.18
CA MET A 83 28.15 10.48 14.16
C MET A 83 28.27 9.09 14.80
N PRO A 84 28.06 8.92 16.12
CA PRO A 84 28.03 7.59 16.75
C PRO A 84 26.99 6.68 16.07
N ALA A 85 27.37 5.42 15.85
CA ALA A 85 26.57 4.45 15.08
C ALA A 85 25.09 4.35 15.51
N PRO A 86 24.74 4.23 16.82
CA PRO A 86 23.34 4.15 17.24
C PRO A 86 22.54 5.42 16.92
N ILE A 87 23.19 6.59 17.00
CA ILE A 87 22.55 7.89 16.73
C ILE A 87 22.31 8.04 15.23
N ALA A 88 23.27 7.65 14.39
CA ALA A 88 23.10 7.62 12.94
C ALA A 88 21.96 6.69 12.51
N ALA A 89 21.90 5.48 13.06
CA ALA A 89 20.81 4.54 12.79
C ALA A 89 19.44 5.09 13.22
N LEU A 90 19.36 5.70 14.41
CA LEU A 90 18.13 6.32 14.90
C LEU A 90 17.69 7.51 14.02
N ALA A 91 18.64 8.30 13.54
CA ALA A 91 18.36 9.42 12.65
C ALA A 91 17.79 8.94 11.30
N VAL A 92 18.38 7.91 10.68
CA VAL A 92 17.86 7.29 9.45
C VAL A 92 16.46 6.71 9.69
N LEU A 93 16.23 6.02 10.81
CA LEU A 93 14.92 5.48 11.14
C LEU A 93 13.86 6.57 11.30
N ARG A 94 14.18 7.66 12.01
CA ARG A 94 13.27 8.81 12.19
C ARG A 94 12.99 9.52 10.87
N PHE A 95 14.01 9.66 10.03
CA PHE A 95 13.86 10.25 8.70
C PHE A 95 12.97 9.38 7.80
N ALA A 96 13.19 8.07 7.78
CA ALA A 96 12.32 7.14 7.07
C ALA A 96 10.89 7.16 7.61
N ALA A 97 10.71 7.31 8.93
CA ALA A 97 9.39 7.47 9.55
C ALA A 97 8.69 8.76 9.08
N TYR A 98 9.42 9.88 8.97
CA TYR A 98 8.92 11.11 8.37
C TYR A 98 8.45 10.90 6.92
N LEU A 99 9.27 10.26 6.08
CA LEU A 99 8.89 9.97 4.69
C LEU A 99 7.67 9.02 4.62
N ALA A 100 7.57 8.07 5.54
CA ALA A 100 6.43 7.14 5.62
C ALA A 100 5.11 7.85 5.97
N LEU A 101 5.13 9.06 6.56
CA LEU A 101 3.92 9.84 6.83
C LEU A 101 3.16 10.19 5.54
N PHE A 102 3.86 10.40 4.43
CA PHE A 102 3.23 10.68 3.14
C PHE A 102 2.41 9.47 2.65
N ALA A 103 2.97 8.27 2.73
CA ALA A 103 2.25 7.03 2.42
C ALA A 103 1.09 6.78 3.40
N ALA A 104 1.28 7.09 4.68
CA ALA A 104 0.24 7.00 5.70
C ALA A 104 -0.95 7.94 5.43
N ALA A 105 -0.67 9.18 4.99
CA ALA A 105 -1.69 10.16 4.65
C ALA A 105 -2.54 9.67 3.47
N VAL A 106 -1.90 9.22 2.39
CA VAL A 106 -2.59 8.71 1.20
C VAL A 106 -3.45 7.49 1.52
N THR A 107 -2.87 6.49 2.18
CA THR A 107 -3.60 5.26 2.55
C THR A 107 -4.78 5.53 3.48
N THR A 108 -4.63 6.48 4.41
CA THR A 108 -5.72 6.91 5.29
C THR A 108 -6.86 7.56 4.49
N LEU A 109 -6.53 8.46 3.57
CA LEU A 109 -7.52 9.13 2.72
C LEU A 109 -8.29 8.11 1.86
N THR A 110 -7.58 7.17 1.23
CA THR A 110 -8.17 6.12 0.41
C THR A 110 -9.05 5.18 1.20
N GLN A 111 -8.64 4.78 2.41
CA GLN A 111 -9.45 3.92 3.27
C GLN A 111 -10.75 4.60 3.71
N ARG A 112 -10.69 5.90 4.05
CA ARG A 112 -11.88 6.67 4.41
C ARG A 112 -12.85 6.82 3.25
N ALA A 113 -12.33 7.12 2.05
CA ALA A 113 -13.13 7.19 0.84
C ALA A 113 -13.79 5.83 0.53
N ALA A 114 -13.01 4.75 0.59
CA ALA A 114 -13.51 3.39 0.40
C ALA A 114 -14.59 3.01 1.42
N ALA A 115 -14.37 3.28 2.71
CA ALA A 115 -15.34 2.99 3.77
C ALA A 115 -16.62 3.82 3.62
N ALA A 116 -16.52 5.10 3.21
CA ALA A 116 -17.67 5.93 2.91
C ALA A 116 -18.49 5.39 1.73
N SER A 117 -17.82 4.92 0.68
CA SER A 117 -18.48 4.33 -0.49
C SER A 117 -19.04 2.91 -0.25
N MET A 118 -18.62 2.24 0.83
CA MET A 118 -19.09 0.91 1.24
C MET A 118 -20.15 0.96 2.36
N ARG A 119 -20.69 2.14 2.75
CA ARG A 119 -21.69 2.23 3.83
C ARG A 119 -22.92 1.36 3.51
N GLY A 120 -23.07 0.25 4.24
CA GLY A 120 -24.15 -0.73 4.05
C GLY A 120 -23.92 -1.74 2.90
N ARG A 121 -22.77 -1.69 2.22
CA ARG A 121 -22.41 -2.62 1.13
C ARG A 121 -21.08 -3.28 1.44
N GLY A 122 -21.02 -4.60 1.38
CA GLY A 122 -19.77 -5.31 1.62
C GLY A 122 -18.67 -4.99 0.60
N ALA A 123 -18.98 -4.41 -0.57
CA ALA A 123 -18.03 -4.15 -1.65
C ALA A 123 -18.26 -2.78 -2.31
N LEU A 124 -17.23 -2.27 -3.00
CA LEU A 124 -17.33 -1.06 -3.82
C LEU A 124 -18.12 -1.35 -5.09
N SER A 125 -19.01 -0.44 -5.48
CA SER A 125 -19.56 -0.43 -6.84
C SER A 125 -18.47 -0.04 -7.85
N TRP A 126 -18.67 -0.36 -9.13
CA TRP A 126 -17.73 0.02 -10.19
C TRP A 126 -17.40 1.53 -10.19
N GLY A 127 -18.44 2.38 -10.11
CA GLY A 127 -18.24 3.84 -10.03
C GLY A 127 -17.43 4.26 -8.81
N ALA A 128 -17.62 3.61 -7.66
CA ALA A 128 -16.84 3.88 -6.46
C ALA A 128 -15.37 3.41 -6.60
N VAL A 129 -15.12 2.27 -7.25
CA VAL A 129 -13.75 1.82 -7.56
C VAL A 129 -13.00 2.87 -8.39
N VAL A 130 -13.64 3.40 -9.44
CA VAL A 130 -13.03 4.44 -10.29
C VAL A 130 -12.77 5.71 -9.49
N CYS A 131 -13.74 6.17 -8.68
CA CYS A 131 -13.60 7.37 -7.87
C CYS A 131 -12.47 7.25 -6.83
N VAL A 132 -12.47 6.17 -6.05
CA VAL A 132 -11.45 5.92 -5.01
C VAL A 132 -10.07 5.69 -5.63
N GLY A 133 -10.00 5.02 -6.78
CA GLY A 133 -8.74 4.80 -7.51
C GLY A 133 -8.12 6.11 -8.01
N ARG A 134 -8.92 7.01 -8.59
CA ARG A 134 -8.47 8.36 -8.99
C ARG A 134 -8.01 9.17 -7.79
N LEU A 135 -8.73 9.10 -6.68
CA LEU A 135 -8.33 9.75 -5.43
C LEU A 135 -6.98 9.22 -4.94
N PHE A 136 -6.78 7.91 -4.92
CA PHE A 136 -5.51 7.30 -4.53
C PHE A 136 -4.36 7.74 -5.44
N ALA A 137 -4.54 7.67 -6.75
CA ALA A 137 -3.53 8.08 -7.72
C ALA A 137 -3.17 9.57 -7.60
N GLY A 138 -4.17 10.44 -7.54
CA GLY A 138 -3.97 11.89 -7.42
C GLY A 138 -3.35 12.29 -6.09
N SER A 139 -3.82 11.72 -4.99
CA SER A 139 -3.23 11.98 -3.66
C SER A 139 -1.80 11.44 -3.54
N TRP A 140 -1.47 10.33 -4.21
CA TRP A 140 -0.09 9.85 -4.26
C TRP A 140 0.83 10.81 -5.01
N GLY A 141 0.42 11.27 -6.19
CA GLY A 141 1.19 12.28 -6.95
C GLY A 141 1.41 13.55 -6.14
N LEU A 142 0.35 14.07 -5.49
CA LEU A 142 0.45 15.23 -4.59
C LEU A 142 1.36 14.97 -3.39
N ALA A 143 1.31 13.76 -2.81
CA ALA A 143 2.17 13.40 -1.70
C ALA A 143 3.66 13.33 -2.11
N GLU A 144 3.97 12.86 -3.32
CA GLU A 144 5.34 12.88 -3.84
C GLU A 144 5.83 14.29 -4.15
N ILE A 145 4.98 15.14 -4.73
CA ILE A 145 5.30 16.57 -4.91
C ILE A 145 5.55 17.21 -3.54
N ALA A 146 4.62 17.07 -2.59
CA ALA A 146 4.77 17.63 -1.25
C ALA A 146 6.06 17.15 -0.57
N ARG A 147 6.38 15.86 -0.68
CA ARG A 147 7.63 15.28 -0.17
C ARG A 147 8.88 15.86 -0.85
N GLY A 148 8.76 16.29 -2.10
CA GLY A 148 9.81 16.96 -2.87
C GLY A 148 10.01 18.45 -2.53
N TYR A 149 9.09 19.10 -1.80
CA TYR A 149 9.19 20.53 -1.48
C TYR A 149 9.19 20.83 0.04
N LEU A 150 8.48 20.06 0.85
CA LEU A 150 8.33 20.31 2.28
C LEU A 150 9.68 20.14 3.00
N PHE A 151 10.03 21.11 3.85
CA PHE A 151 11.30 21.15 4.58
C PHE A 151 12.50 20.93 3.66
N THR A 152 12.63 21.75 2.62
CA THR A 152 13.63 21.67 1.53
C THR A 152 13.52 20.46 0.61
N GLY A 153 12.64 19.50 0.93
CA GLY A 153 12.31 18.39 0.06
C GLY A 153 13.30 17.22 0.09
N PHE A 154 12.77 16.02 -0.13
CA PHE A 154 13.56 14.81 -0.37
C PHE A 154 12.80 13.88 -1.35
N PRO A 155 12.86 14.15 -2.67
CA PRO A 155 12.09 13.42 -3.70
C PRO A 155 12.72 12.07 -4.09
N TRP A 156 13.54 11.46 -3.24
CA TRP A 156 14.17 10.16 -3.52
C TRP A 156 13.15 9.04 -3.59
N LEU A 157 13.42 8.00 -4.39
CA LEU A 157 12.52 6.85 -4.53
C LEU A 157 11.09 7.29 -4.88
N ALA A 158 10.89 8.21 -5.82
CA ALA A 158 9.55 8.46 -6.35
C ALA A 158 9.11 7.24 -7.19
N ILE A 159 7.88 6.74 -6.99
CA ILE A 159 7.47 5.44 -7.58
C ILE A 159 7.52 5.42 -9.11
N GLY A 160 7.41 6.58 -9.76
CA GLY A 160 7.54 6.71 -11.21
C GLY A 160 8.92 6.29 -11.73
N TYR A 161 9.99 6.46 -10.95
CA TYR A 161 11.33 6.03 -11.35
C TYR A 161 11.51 4.51 -11.39
N ALA A 162 10.64 3.74 -10.73
CA ALA A 162 10.64 2.30 -10.89
C ALA A 162 10.25 1.86 -12.30
N HIS A 163 9.64 2.75 -13.09
CA HIS A 163 9.10 2.45 -14.42
C HIS A 163 9.94 3.03 -15.56
N VAL A 164 11.21 3.41 -15.32
CA VAL A 164 12.10 3.91 -16.39
C VAL A 164 12.29 2.88 -17.50
N ASP A 165 12.43 1.60 -17.15
CA ASP A 165 12.53 0.48 -18.09
C ASP A 165 11.20 -0.31 -18.21
N GLY A 166 10.14 0.20 -17.60
CA GLY A 166 8.83 -0.45 -17.55
C GLY A 166 7.90 0.01 -18.67
N PRO A 167 6.72 -0.63 -18.83
CA PRO A 167 5.75 -0.26 -19.84
C PRO A 167 5.21 1.17 -19.66
N LEU A 168 5.23 1.70 -18.42
CA LEU A 168 4.79 3.07 -18.14
C LEU A 168 5.81 4.14 -18.57
N ALA A 169 7.03 3.76 -18.97
CA ALA A 169 8.05 4.68 -19.47
C ALA A 169 7.55 5.49 -20.68
N ALA A 170 6.72 4.88 -21.54
CA ALA A 170 6.17 5.52 -22.74
C ALA A 170 5.33 6.77 -22.42
N PHE A 171 4.80 6.89 -21.19
CA PHE A 171 4.03 8.05 -20.75
C PHE A 171 4.90 9.15 -20.14
N ALA A 172 6.16 8.88 -19.81
CA ALA A 172 7.04 9.86 -19.18
C ALA A 172 7.18 11.17 -19.97
N PRO A 173 7.29 11.19 -21.32
CA PRO A 173 7.34 12.43 -22.09
C PRO A 173 6.03 13.25 -22.05
N LEU A 174 4.89 12.60 -21.77
CA LEU A 174 3.57 13.24 -21.82
C LEU A 174 3.16 13.82 -20.47
N VAL A 175 3.41 13.07 -19.40
CA VAL A 175 2.89 13.41 -18.06
C VAL A 175 3.98 13.61 -17.01
N GLY A 176 5.25 13.45 -17.41
CA GLY A 176 6.41 13.57 -16.51
C GLY A 176 6.48 12.46 -15.46
N ALA A 177 7.51 12.52 -14.61
CA ALA A 177 7.76 11.50 -13.59
C ALA A 177 6.61 11.36 -12.58
N TYR A 178 6.04 12.47 -12.10
CA TYR A 178 4.92 12.43 -11.15
C TYR A 178 3.62 11.94 -11.79
N GLY A 179 3.41 12.19 -13.09
CA GLY A 179 2.29 11.59 -13.83
C GLY A 179 2.45 10.08 -13.97
N VAL A 180 3.67 9.60 -14.25
CA VAL A 180 3.98 8.17 -14.24
C VAL A 180 3.78 7.59 -12.83
N SER A 181 4.14 8.31 -11.76
CA SER A 181 3.83 7.90 -10.39
C SER A 181 2.32 7.73 -10.17
N ALA A 182 1.51 8.67 -10.64
CA ALA A 182 0.05 8.58 -10.52
C ALA A 182 -0.52 7.38 -11.30
N LEU A 183 -0.03 7.12 -12.52
CA LEU A 183 -0.42 5.95 -13.31
C LEU A 183 -0.02 4.63 -12.62
N ALA A 184 1.21 4.55 -12.10
CA ALA A 184 1.69 3.40 -11.36
C ALA A 184 0.87 3.14 -10.08
N ALA A 185 0.54 4.19 -9.33
CA ALA A 185 -0.35 4.11 -8.18
C ALA A 185 -1.76 3.64 -8.59
N LEU A 186 -2.30 4.14 -9.70
CA LEU A 186 -3.60 3.71 -10.22
C LEU A 186 -3.59 2.21 -10.60
N SER A 187 -2.54 1.74 -11.27
CA SER A 187 -2.34 0.32 -11.59
C SER A 187 -2.27 -0.53 -10.32
N ALA A 188 -1.49 -0.10 -9.32
CA ALA A 188 -1.39 -0.78 -8.03
C ALA A 188 -2.74 -0.84 -7.31
N PHE A 189 -3.56 0.22 -7.42
CA PHE A 189 -4.90 0.23 -6.87
C PHE A 189 -5.81 -0.82 -7.53
N GLY A 190 -5.80 -0.90 -8.86
CA GLY A 190 -6.56 -1.90 -9.61
C GLY A 190 -6.19 -3.34 -9.23
N VAL A 191 -4.89 -3.63 -9.15
CA VAL A 191 -4.39 -4.93 -8.66
C VAL A 191 -4.80 -5.16 -7.20
N GLY A 192 -4.74 -4.15 -6.36
CA GLY A 192 -5.17 -4.21 -4.96
C GLY A 192 -6.65 -4.53 -4.80
N CYS A 193 -7.52 -4.00 -5.68
CA CYS A 193 -8.93 -4.37 -5.75
C CYS A 193 -9.11 -5.86 -6.07
N ALA A 194 -8.41 -6.38 -7.08
CA ALA A 194 -8.46 -7.80 -7.44
C ALA A 194 -7.97 -8.70 -6.28
N LEU A 195 -6.87 -8.32 -5.62
CA LEU A 195 -6.39 -9.04 -4.44
C LEU A 195 -7.41 -9.00 -3.29
N ALA A 196 -8.12 -7.90 -3.11
CA ALA A 196 -9.12 -7.76 -2.06
C ALA A 196 -10.33 -8.70 -2.27
N THR A 197 -10.73 -8.94 -3.52
CA THR A 197 -11.88 -9.81 -3.86
C THR A 197 -11.54 -11.30 -3.85
N MET A 198 -10.35 -11.71 -4.31
CA MET A 198 -9.94 -13.14 -4.37
C MET A 198 -10.07 -13.87 -3.03
N ARG A 199 -9.75 -13.21 -1.91
CA ARG A 199 -9.86 -13.81 -0.56
C ARG A 199 -11.29 -13.96 -0.04
N ARG A 200 -12.28 -13.30 -0.65
CA ARG A 200 -13.69 -13.49 -0.27
C ARG A 200 -14.31 -14.68 -0.95
N ALA A 201 -13.97 -14.89 -2.23
CA ALA A 201 -14.42 -16.06 -2.98
C ALA A 201 -13.98 -17.35 -2.26
N ALA A 202 -12.72 -17.41 -1.81
CA ALA A 202 -12.20 -18.54 -1.05
C ALA A 202 -12.89 -18.78 0.33
N SER A 203 -13.54 -17.77 0.91
CA SER A 203 -14.26 -17.91 2.18
C SER A 203 -15.73 -18.31 2.00
N TYR A 204 -16.29 -18.14 0.80
CA TYR A 204 -17.68 -18.48 0.48
C TYR A 204 -17.84 -19.95 0.05
N ASP A 205 -16.75 -20.57 -0.41
CA ASP A 205 -16.74 -21.89 -1.05
C ASP A 205 -16.51 -23.05 -0.07
N MET A 206 -16.89 -22.90 1.20
CA MET A 206 -16.95 -24.02 2.14
C MET A 206 -18.41 -24.50 2.18
N PRO A 207 -18.74 -25.64 1.55
CA PRO A 207 -20.04 -26.26 1.75
C PRO A 207 -20.20 -26.51 3.25
N GLY A 208 -21.27 -25.98 3.83
CA GLY A 208 -21.65 -26.35 5.19
C GLY A 208 -21.76 -27.87 5.24
N ASP A 209 -21.16 -28.48 6.25
CA ASP A 209 -21.34 -29.88 6.61
C ASP A 209 -22.82 -30.09 6.94
N SER A 210 -23.64 -30.28 5.91
CA SER A 210 -25.00 -30.77 6.01
C SER A 210 -24.91 -32.25 6.33
N ARG A 211 -24.57 -32.56 7.58
CA ARG A 211 -24.97 -33.83 8.17
C ARG A 211 -26.48 -33.78 8.32
N GLU A 212 -27.13 -34.17 7.22
CA GLU A 212 -28.47 -34.73 7.24
C GLU A 212 -28.49 -35.82 8.31
N THR A 213 -29.15 -35.55 9.44
CA THR A 213 -29.70 -36.61 10.26
C THR A 213 -30.80 -37.27 9.44
N PRO A 214 -30.71 -38.57 9.10
CA PRO A 214 -31.79 -39.21 8.38
C PRO A 214 -33.02 -39.25 9.29
N GLU A 215 -34.11 -38.67 8.81
CA GLU A 215 -35.43 -38.91 9.37
C GLU A 215 -35.70 -40.42 9.31
N GLY A 216 -35.73 -41.05 10.48
CA GLY A 216 -36.26 -42.40 10.65
C GLY A 216 -37.78 -42.38 10.50
N GLY A 217 -38.25 -42.59 9.28
CA GLY A 217 -39.65 -42.79 8.97
C GLY A 217 -40.15 -44.19 9.38
N VAL A 218 -41.27 -44.17 10.10
CA VAL A 218 -42.49 -45.00 9.94
C VAL A 218 -42.43 -46.53 10.09
N GLY A 219 -43.32 -47.05 10.94
CA GLY A 219 -43.91 -48.39 10.91
C GLY A 219 -43.94 -49.02 12.31
N ALA A 220 -44.97 -49.68 12.82
CA ALA A 220 -46.32 -50.01 12.39
C ALA A 220 -47.01 -50.62 13.64
N THR A 221 -48.34 -50.65 13.64
CA THR A 221 -49.29 -51.35 14.56
C THR A 221 -49.40 -50.88 16.01
#